data_AF-A0A2E6IWF0-F1
#
_entry.id   AF-A0A2E6IWF0-F1
#
_cell.length_a   1.000
_cell.length_b   1.000
_cell.length_c   1.000
_cell.angle_alpha   90.00
_cell.angle_beta   90.00
_cell.angle_gamma   90.00
#
_symmetry.space_group_name_H-M   'P 1'
#
loop_
_entity.id
_entity.type
_entity.pdbx_description
1 polymer ?
#
loop_
_entity_poly.entity_id
_entity_poly.type
_entity_poly.pdbx_seq_one_letter_code
_entity_poly.pdbx_strand_id
1 'polypeptide(L)'
;MTPGRLSRLHLGAFTATIMTANVFFQIMPNQRIVVADLKPGRVPDARYGRIAKLRSTHNNYLTLPVVFPMLSNHYPLAFATEHAWIIAALIFLTGVTIRHYFNTLHRTGAGPHWTWAVTVLIMVLIAWLSTFSGTGSLEAAEARALSPQDRRHVEAPGFEDAYLAVIGNCSMCHARTPAWEGIWQAAKAVYLETEADVARHATQIYLQAGLSRAMPPPNAFPMPDEARAAITAWIRGVRGES
;
A
#
# COMPACT_ATOMS: atom_id res chain seq x y z
N MET A 1 -12.01 -1.00 3.94
CA MET A 1 -10.57 -1.33 4.05
C MET A 1 -10.45 -2.82 3.86
N THR A 2 -9.77 -3.30 2.80
CA THR A 2 -9.69 -4.75 2.55
C THR A 2 -8.84 -5.44 3.63
N PRO A 3 -9.15 -6.70 4.02
CA PRO A 3 -8.41 -7.44 5.06
C PRO A 3 -6.89 -7.43 4.85
N GLY A 4 -6.44 -7.53 3.59
CA GLY A 4 -5.02 -7.48 3.23
C GLY A 4 -4.34 -6.12 3.45
N ARG A 5 -5.06 -5.00 3.39
CA ARG A 5 -4.48 -3.67 3.66
C ARG A 5 -4.30 -3.44 5.16
N LEU A 6 -5.23 -3.94 5.97
CA LEU A 6 -5.19 -3.88 7.43
C LEU A 6 -4.03 -4.71 8.00
N SER A 7 -3.85 -5.93 7.51
CA SER A 7 -2.75 -6.80 7.98
C SER A 7 -1.36 -6.19 7.72
N ARG A 8 -1.12 -5.55 6.56
CA ARG A 8 0.16 -4.90 6.25
C ARG A 8 0.45 -3.70 7.15
N LEU A 9 -0.55 -2.86 7.42
CA LEU A 9 -0.41 -1.70 8.30
C LEU A 9 -0.11 -2.13 9.74
N HIS A 10 -0.81 -3.13 10.26
CA HIS A 10 -0.52 -3.67 11.58
C HIS A 10 0.87 -4.32 11.64
N LEU A 11 1.24 -5.13 10.65
CA LEU A 11 2.56 -5.76 10.61
C LEU A 11 3.67 -4.71 10.65
N GLY A 12 3.59 -3.67 9.81
CA GLY A 12 4.53 -2.55 9.82
C GLY A 12 4.57 -1.83 11.17
N ALA A 13 3.42 -1.56 11.78
CA ALA A 13 3.32 -0.91 13.09
C ALA A 13 3.94 -1.76 14.22
N PHE A 14 3.69 -3.08 14.23
CA PHE A 14 4.29 -3.99 15.21
C PHE A 14 5.81 -4.05 15.06
N THR A 15 6.32 -4.19 13.84
CA THR A 15 7.77 -4.23 13.61
C THR A 15 8.43 -2.89 14.00
N ALA A 16 7.82 -1.75 13.68
CA ALA A 16 8.32 -0.43 14.08
C ALA A 16 8.33 -0.26 15.62
N THR A 17 7.32 -0.79 16.31
CA THR A 17 7.24 -0.77 17.77
C THR A 17 8.37 -1.58 18.39
N ILE A 18 8.64 -2.79 17.87
CA ILE A 18 9.76 -3.63 18.32
C ILE A 18 11.10 -2.93 18.10
N MET A 19 11.29 -2.30 16.93
CA MET A 19 12.51 -1.53 16.64
C MET A 19 12.70 -0.37 17.63
N THR A 20 11.62 0.36 17.93
CA THR A 20 11.63 1.47 18.90
C THR A 20 11.94 0.98 20.30
N ALA A 21 11.34 -0.14 20.73
CA ALA A 21 11.62 -0.77 22.02
C ALA A 21 13.09 -1.18 22.15
N ASN A 22 13.69 -1.77 21.10
CA ASN A 22 15.13 -2.08 21.09
C ASN A 22 15.99 -0.82 21.30
N VAL A 23 15.62 0.31 20.68
CA VAL A 23 16.35 1.58 20.85
C VAL A 23 16.22 2.09 22.28
N PHE A 24 14.99 2.18 22.78
CA PHE A 24 14.68 2.82 24.05
C PHE A 24 15.19 2.02 25.26
N PHE A 25 14.99 0.70 25.27
CA PHE A 25 15.32 -0.14 26.43
C PHE A 25 16.73 -0.73 26.39
N GLN A 26 17.35 -0.88 25.22
CA GLN A 26 18.63 -1.59 25.09
C GLN A 26 19.72 -0.74 24.46
N ILE A 27 19.49 -0.04 23.36
CA ILE A 27 20.57 0.67 22.66
C ILE A 27 20.95 1.95 23.41
N MET A 28 20.00 2.86 23.65
CA MET A 28 20.28 4.16 24.29
C MET A 28 20.85 4.04 25.70
N PRO A 29 20.29 3.23 26.63
CA PRO A 29 20.82 3.14 27.98
C PRO A 29 22.27 2.63 28.00
N ASN A 30 22.57 1.58 27.24
CA ASN A 30 23.92 1.01 27.15
C ASN A 30 24.90 1.98 26.48
N GLN A 31 24.47 2.71 25.44
CA GLN A 31 25.30 3.75 24.81
C GLN A 31 25.59 4.92 25.77
N ARG A 32 24.64 5.34 26.59
CA ARG A 32 24.86 6.40 27.59
C ARG A 32 25.91 6.02 28.62
N ILE A 33 25.93 4.77 29.07
CA ILE A 33 26.97 4.24 29.98
C ILE A 33 28.34 4.30 29.30
N VAL A 34 28.45 3.78 28.08
CA VAL A 34 29.72 3.79 27.31
C VAL A 34 30.24 5.21 27.08
N VAL A 35 29.37 6.15 26.72
CA VAL A 35 29.75 7.57 26.54
C VAL A 35 30.16 8.23 27.85
N ALA A 36 29.50 7.89 28.97
CA ALA A 36 29.85 8.40 30.29
C ALA A 36 31.23 7.93 30.76
N ASP A 37 31.66 6.72 30.39
CA ASP A 37 33.00 6.20 30.69
C ASP A 37 34.07 6.79 29.77
N LEU A 38 33.76 7.01 28.47
CA LEU A 38 34.71 7.60 27.51
C LEU A 38 35.02 9.08 27.79
N LYS A 39 34.04 9.87 28.27
CA LYS A 39 34.23 11.30 28.59
C LYS A 39 35.39 11.58 29.56
N PRO A 40 35.52 10.86 30.70
CA PRO A 40 36.66 10.98 31.59
C PRO A 40 37.88 10.14 31.17
N GLY A 41 37.90 9.57 29.96
CA GLY A 41 39.02 8.76 29.45
C GLY A 41 39.12 7.35 30.03
N ARG A 42 38.04 6.82 30.64
CA ARG A 42 38.01 5.44 31.14
C ARG A 42 37.73 4.45 30.00
N VAL A 43 38.17 3.22 30.17
CA VAL A 43 37.86 2.12 29.24
C VAL A 43 36.48 1.56 29.60
N PRO A 44 35.47 1.65 28.71
CA PRO A 44 34.13 1.15 28.97
C PRO A 44 34.08 -0.38 29.00
N ASP A 45 33.17 -0.95 29.79
CA ASP A 45 32.90 -2.39 29.74
C ASP A 45 32.34 -2.79 28.35
N ALA A 46 33.09 -3.65 27.65
CA ALA A 46 32.77 -4.17 26.32
C ALA A 46 31.39 -4.88 26.27
N ARG A 47 30.86 -5.35 27.40
CA ARG A 47 29.53 -5.95 27.48
C ARG A 47 28.43 -4.99 27.01
N TYR A 48 28.47 -3.72 27.41
CA TYR A 48 27.44 -2.74 27.03
C TYR A 48 27.46 -2.45 25.53
N GLY A 49 28.66 -2.32 24.94
CA GLY A 49 28.82 -2.19 23.50
C GLY A 49 28.30 -3.41 22.73
N ARG A 50 28.54 -4.64 23.23
CA ARG A 50 28.05 -5.88 22.61
C ARG A 50 26.52 -5.96 22.60
N ILE A 51 25.87 -5.66 23.73
CA ILE A 51 24.39 -5.69 23.83
C ILE A 51 23.76 -4.67 22.88
N ALA A 52 24.27 -3.43 22.87
CA ALA A 52 23.79 -2.38 21.98
C ALA A 52 24.00 -2.75 20.50
N LYS A 53 25.16 -3.31 20.15
CA LYS A 53 25.49 -3.74 18.78
C LYS A 53 24.57 -4.87 18.29
N LEU A 54 24.25 -5.85 19.14
CA LEU A 54 23.33 -6.93 18.78
C LEU A 54 21.94 -6.39 18.43
N ARG A 55 21.37 -5.54 19.29
CA ARG A 55 20.04 -4.95 19.07
C ARG A 55 20.01 -3.99 17.89
N SER A 56 21.08 -3.21 17.69
CA SER A 56 21.25 -2.39 16.49
C SER A 56 21.29 -3.24 15.23
N THR A 57 21.97 -4.40 15.26
CA THR A 57 22.00 -5.35 14.14
C THR A 57 20.60 -5.89 13.85
N HIS A 58 19.83 -6.30 14.87
CA HIS A 58 18.43 -6.72 14.68
C HIS A 58 17.58 -5.62 14.03
N ASN A 59 17.65 -4.38 14.53
CA ASN A 59 16.93 -3.26 13.94
C ASN A 59 17.35 -2.98 12.49
N ASN A 60 18.60 -3.25 12.15
CA ASN A 60 19.10 -3.06 10.80
C ASN A 60 18.55 -4.09 9.79
N TYR A 61 18.27 -5.32 10.24
CA TYR A 61 17.57 -6.29 9.40
C TYR A 61 16.07 -6.00 9.28
N LEU A 62 15.48 -5.31 10.27
CA LEU A 62 14.05 -4.96 10.28
C LEU A 62 13.70 -3.68 9.52
N THR A 63 14.69 -2.93 9.03
CA THR A 63 14.45 -1.62 8.41
C THR A 63 13.67 -1.73 7.10
N LEU A 64 14.12 -2.59 6.17
CA LEU A 64 13.40 -2.85 4.91
C LEU A 64 12.02 -3.49 5.13
N PRO A 65 11.86 -4.48 6.04
CA PRO A 65 10.55 -5.00 6.43
C PRO A 65 9.56 -3.98 7.00
N VAL A 66 10.02 -2.88 7.61
CA VAL A 66 9.16 -1.80 8.12
C VAL A 66 8.83 -0.78 7.03
N VAL A 67 9.83 -0.34 6.27
CA VAL A 67 9.65 0.64 5.20
C VAL A 67 8.74 0.09 4.10
N PHE A 68 8.82 -1.21 3.84
CA PHE A 68 8.08 -1.84 2.76
C PHE A 68 6.54 -1.78 2.92
N PRO A 69 5.92 -2.22 4.03
CA PRO A 69 4.49 -2.02 4.28
C PRO A 69 4.07 -0.55 4.23
N MET A 70 4.92 0.36 4.71
CA MET A 70 4.64 1.80 4.70
C MET A 70 4.57 2.35 3.26
N LEU A 71 5.54 2.00 2.41
CA LEU A 71 5.57 2.42 1.00
C LEU A 71 4.56 1.69 0.11
N SER A 72 4.06 0.52 0.53
CA SER A 72 3.09 -0.25 -0.26
C SER A 72 1.78 0.50 -0.54
N ASN A 73 1.43 1.50 0.28
CA ASN A 73 0.27 2.36 0.03
C ASN A 73 0.53 3.41 -1.07
N HIS A 74 1.79 3.70 -1.40
CA HIS A 74 2.19 4.70 -2.37
C HIS A 74 2.52 4.13 -3.76
N TYR A 75 2.92 2.85 -3.84
CA TYR A 75 3.30 2.20 -5.10
C TYR A 75 2.44 0.95 -5.38
N PRO A 76 1.13 1.11 -5.64
CA PRO A 76 0.21 -0.01 -5.85
C PRO A 76 0.59 -0.90 -7.04
N LEU A 77 1.39 -0.40 -7.99
CA LEU A 77 1.85 -1.14 -9.18
C LEU A 77 2.60 -2.44 -8.83
N ALA A 78 3.28 -2.49 -7.68
CA ALA A 78 3.95 -3.70 -7.21
C ALA A 78 3.05 -4.60 -6.33
N PHE A 79 1.84 -4.17 -5.97
CA PHE A 79 1.04 -4.79 -4.89
C PHE A 79 -0.45 -4.97 -5.19
N ALA A 80 -0.93 -4.60 -6.38
CA ALA A 80 -2.30 -4.86 -6.84
C ALA A 80 -2.46 -6.28 -7.42
N THR A 81 -1.82 -7.26 -6.78
CA THR A 81 -1.82 -8.67 -7.18
C THR A 81 -2.36 -9.53 -6.04
N GLU A 82 -2.99 -10.66 -6.37
CA GLU A 82 -3.39 -11.64 -5.34
C GLU A 82 -2.17 -12.20 -4.59
N HIS A 83 -1.00 -12.14 -5.23
CA HIS A 83 0.28 -12.57 -4.71
C HIS A 83 1.00 -11.49 -3.87
N ALA A 84 0.34 -10.38 -3.51
CA ALA A 84 0.96 -9.30 -2.76
C ALA A 84 1.62 -9.75 -1.44
N TRP A 85 1.10 -10.80 -0.80
CA TRP A 85 1.70 -11.37 0.41
C TRP A 85 3.01 -12.13 0.12
N ILE A 86 3.10 -12.81 -1.03
CA ILE A 86 4.33 -13.47 -1.51
C ILE A 86 5.37 -12.42 -1.85
N ILE A 87 4.96 -11.39 -2.60
CA ILE A 87 5.83 -10.27 -2.97
C ILE A 87 6.39 -9.58 -1.72
N ALA A 88 5.57 -9.40 -0.67
CA ALA A 88 6.04 -8.87 0.61
C ALA A 88 7.13 -9.72 1.26
N ALA A 89 6.95 -11.04 1.29
CA ALA A 89 7.94 -11.98 1.83
C ALA A 89 9.24 -12.00 1.00
N LEU A 90 9.13 -11.90 -0.33
CA LEU A 90 10.28 -11.81 -1.24
C LEU A 90 11.07 -10.51 -1.02
N ILE A 91 10.40 -9.38 -0.82
CA ILE A 91 11.07 -8.10 -0.57
C ILE A 91 11.75 -8.07 0.80
N PHE A 92 11.14 -8.70 1.81
CA PHE A 92 11.81 -8.98 3.07
C PHE A 92 13.13 -9.74 2.83
N LEU A 93 13.10 -10.80 2.02
CA LEU A 93 14.26 -11.63 1.71
C LEU A 93 15.34 -10.86 0.91
N THR A 94 14.94 -9.99 -0.01
CA THR A 94 15.85 -9.04 -0.68
C THR A 94 16.59 -8.17 0.34
N GLY A 95 15.89 -7.66 1.34
CA GLY A 95 16.53 -6.89 2.40
C GLY A 95 17.51 -7.69 3.23
N VAL A 96 17.16 -8.92 3.59
CA VAL A 96 18.05 -9.84 4.32
C VAL A 96 19.32 -10.14 3.51
N THR A 97 19.20 -10.45 2.22
CA THR A 97 20.34 -10.81 1.36
C THR A 97 21.31 -9.64 1.17
N ILE A 98 20.80 -8.45 0.86
CA ILE A 98 21.61 -7.22 0.75
C ILE A 98 22.30 -6.90 2.09
N ARG A 99 21.56 -6.96 3.19
CA ARG A 99 22.13 -6.65 4.51
C ARG A 99 23.16 -7.68 4.94
N HIS A 100 22.95 -8.95 4.59
CA HIS A 100 23.92 -10.02 4.84
C HIS A 100 25.23 -9.77 4.09
N TYR A 101 25.17 -9.30 2.84
CA TYR A 101 26.35 -8.90 2.07
C TYR A 101 27.16 -7.84 2.81
N PHE A 102 26.54 -6.70 3.13
CA PHE A 102 27.22 -5.59 3.79
C PHE A 102 27.71 -5.95 5.18
N ASN A 103 26.91 -6.65 6.00
CA ASN A 103 27.34 -7.03 7.34
C ASN A 103 28.56 -7.98 7.30
N THR A 104 28.63 -8.86 6.30
CA THR A 104 29.78 -9.74 6.10
C THR A 104 30.98 -8.94 5.61
N LEU A 105 30.80 -8.09 4.58
CA LEU A 105 31.85 -7.20 4.06
C LEU A 105 32.51 -6.35 5.17
N HIS A 106 31.71 -5.71 6.04
CA HIS A 106 32.23 -4.91 7.16
C HIS A 106 32.94 -5.74 8.24
N ARG A 107 32.67 -7.04 8.32
CA ARG A 107 33.29 -7.94 9.32
C ARG A 107 34.54 -8.63 8.80
N THR A 108 34.56 -9.03 7.53
CA THR A 108 35.61 -9.88 6.94
C THR A 108 36.43 -9.19 5.85
N GLY A 109 36.09 -7.96 5.45
CA GLY A 109 36.76 -7.23 4.36
C GLY A 109 36.36 -7.69 2.95
N ALA A 110 35.80 -8.91 2.82
CA ALA A 110 35.24 -9.44 1.59
C ALA A 110 33.78 -9.87 1.80
N GLY A 111 32.92 -9.57 0.83
CA GLY A 111 31.48 -9.84 0.87
C GLY A 111 31.08 -11.11 0.10
N PRO A 112 30.05 -11.84 0.54
CA PRO A 112 29.57 -13.05 -0.13
C PRO A 112 28.83 -12.71 -1.44
N HIS A 113 29.52 -12.79 -2.59
CA HIS A 113 28.95 -12.40 -3.88
C HIS A 113 27.69 -13.19 -4.29
N TRP A 114 27.48 -14.40 -3.75
CA TRP A 114 26.27 -15.20 -3.98
C TRP A 114 24.98 -14.46 -3.59
N THR A 115 25.05 -13.56 -2.61
CA THR A 115 23.90 -12.78 -2.15
C THR A 115 23.31 -11.92 -3.27
N TRP A 116 24.15 -11.36 -4.15
CA TRP A 116 23.70 -10.59 -5.31
C TRP A 116 22.95 -11.45 -6.32
N ALA A 117 23.42 -12.66 -6.59
CA ALA A 117 22.72 -13.59 -7.48
C ALA A 117 21.33 -13.94 -6.93
N VAL A 118 21.23 -14.21 -5.62
CA VAL A 118 19.95 -14.46 -4.95
C VAL A 118 19.05 -13.22 -4.99
N THR A 119 19.58 -12.03 -4.71
CA THR A 119 18.83 -10.77 -4.80
C THR A 119 18.26 -10.54 -6.20
N VAL A 120 19.06 -10.73 -7.25
CA VAL A 120 18.61 -10.57 -8.65
C VAL A 120 17.51 -11.57 -8.97
N LEU A 121 17.67 -12.84 -8.59
CA LEU A 121 16.65 -13.88 -8.82
C LEU A 121 15.33 -13.54 -8.11
N ILE A 122 15.39 -13.05 -6.87
CA ILE A 122 14.21 -12.59 -6.14
C ILE A 122 13.55 -11.41 -6.85
N MET A 123 14.32 -10.43 -7.34
CA MET A 123 13.77 -9.28 -8.06
C MET A 123 13.08 -9.68 -9.37
N VAL A 124 13.64 -10.63 -10.11
CA VAL A 124 13.01 -11.19 -11.32
C VAL A 124 11.70 -11.90 -10.97
N LEU A 125 11.68 -12.68 -9.88
CA LEU A 125 10.46 -13.36 -9.42
C LEU A 125 9.37 -12.36 -8.99
N ILE A 126 9.75 -11.28 -8.28
CA ILE A 126 8.82 -10.21 -7.92
C ILE A 126 8.24 -9.54 -9.17
N ALA A 127 9.09 -9.21 -10.16
CA ALA A 127 8.66 -8.59 -11.40
C ALA A 127 7.67 -9.50 -12.14
N TRP A 128 7.98 -10.79 -12.25
CA TRP A 128 7.09 -11.78 -12.86
C TRP A 128 5.76 -11.92 -12.11
N LEU A 129 5.77 -12.07 -10.78
CA LEU A 129 4.55 -12.12 -9.97
C LEU A 129 3.72 -10.84 -10.07
N SER A 130 4.37 -9.70 -10.27
CA SER A 130 3.70 -8.39 -10.42
C SER A 130 2.96 -8.26 -11.75
N THR A 131 3.25 -9.10 -12.74
CA THR A 131 2.52 -9.12 -14.02
C THR A 131 1.11 -9.74 -13.91
N PHE A 132 0.88 -10.57 -12.90
CA PHE A 132 -0.44 -11.14 -12.63
C PHE A 132 -1.30 -10.12 -11.89
N SER A 133 -1.97 -9.24 -12.63
CA SER A 133 -2.91 -8.29 -12.05
C SER A 133 -4.04 -9.06 -11.36
N GLY A 134 -4.24 -8.84 -10.07
CA GLY A 134 -5.36 -9.45 -9.31
C GLY A 134 -6.72 -8.84 -9.66
N THR A 135 -6.76 -7.99 -10.68
CA THR A 135 -7.93 -7.27 -11.13
C THR A 135 -8.49 -8.05 -12.31
N GLY A 136 -9.49 -8.88 -12.03
CA GLY A 136 -10.15 -9.70 -13.05
C GLY A 136 -10.63 -8.87 -14.25
N SER A 137 -10.81 -9.53 -15.40
CA SER A 137 -11.25 -8.88 -16.64
C SER A 137 -12.59 -8.14 -16.47
N LEU A 138 -12.88 -7.21 -17.39
CA LEU A 138 -14.17 -6.53 -17.43
C LEU A 138 -15.31 -7.53 -17.51
N GLU A 139 -15.20 -8.54 -18.37
CA GLU A 139 -16.16 -9.63 -18.52
C GLU A 139 -16.43 -10.38 -17.21
N ALA A 140 -15.37 -10.71 -16.47
CA ALA A 140 -15.49 -11.38 -15.17
C ALA A 140 -16.13 -10.47 -14.10
N ALA A 141 -16.01 -9.14 -14.26
CA ALA A 141 -16.61 -8.17 -13.37
C ALA A 141 -18.10 -7.94 -13.68
N GLU A 142 -18.48 -7.92 -14.96
CA GLU A 142 -19.86 -7.86 -15.44
C GLU A 142 -20.64 -9.13 -15.06
N ALA A 143 -20.01 -10.29 -15.20
CA ALA A 143 -20.60 -11.58 -14.84
C ALA A 143 -20.72 -11.80 -13.32
N ARG A 144 -20.16 -10.92 -12.49
CA ARG A 144 -20.18 -11.09 -11.03
C ARG A 144 -21.55 -10.72 -10.47
N ALA A 145 -22.15 -11.64 -9.72
CA ALA A 145 -23.39 -11.38 -8.99
C ALA A 145 -23.24 -10.20 -8.02
N LEU A 146 -24.25 -9.30 -8.01
CA LEU A 146 -24.32 -8.18 -7.09
C LEU A 146 -24.48 -8.68 -5.65
N SER A 147 -23.74 -8.09 -4.72
CA SER A 147 -23.98 -8.33 -3.29
C SER A 147 -25.33 -7.71 -2.87
N PRO A 148 -25.95 -8.14 -1.76
CA PRO A 148 -27.19 -7.54 -1.28
C PRO A 148 -27.10 -6.03 -1.04
N GLN A 149 -25.91 -5.54 -0.66
CA GLN A 149 -25.66 -4.11 -0.50
C GLN A 149 -25.57 -3.40 -1.84
N ASP A 150 -24.83 -3.96 -2.80
CA ASP A 150 -24.69 -3.37 -4.14
C ASP A 150 -26.04 -3.32 -4.85
N ARG A 151 -26.87 -4.37 -4.69
CA ARG A 151 -28.25 -4.38 -5.21
C ARG A 151 -29.10 -3.22 -4.72
N ARG A 152 -29.03 -2.86 -3.44
CA ARG A 152 -29.79 -1.69 -2.92
C ARG A 152 -29.38 -0.38 -3.60
N HIS A 153 -28.12 -0.27 -3.99
CA HIS A 153 -27.60 0.89 -4.68
C HIS A 153 -28.03 0.91 -6.15
N VAL A 154 -27.96 -0.25 -6.83
CA VAL A 154 -28.37 -0.41 -8.24
C VAL A 154 -29.88 -0.25 -8.42
N GLU A 155 -30.68 -0.83 -7.53
CA GLU A 155 -32.16 -0.79 -7.60
C GLU A 155 -32.75 0.55 -7.12
N ALA A 156 -31.92 1.48 -6.65
CA ALA A 156 -32.38 2.76 -6.14
C ALA A 156 -32.83 3.72 -7.27
N PRO A 157 -33.85 4.56 -7.01
CA PRO A 157 -34.23 5.61 -7.95
C PRO A 157 -33.06 6.53 -8.31
N GLY A 158 -32.92 6.83 -9.60
CA GLY A 158 -31.85 7.69 -10.12
C GLY A 158 -30.47 7.02 -10.23
N PHE A 159 -30.35 5.71 -9.98
CA PHE A 159 -29.09 5.00 -10.17
C PHE A 159 -28.59 5.09 -11.62
N GLU A 160 -29.46 4.92 -12.61
CA GLU A 160 -29.08 4.97 -14.03
C GLU A 160 -28.41 6.30 -14.40
N ASP A 161 -29.02 7.42 -14.01
CA ASP A 161 -28.46 8.76 -14.26
C ASP A 161 -27.12 8.95 -13.55
N ALA A 162 -27.02 8.47 -12.30
CA ALA A 162 -25.77 8.52 -11.53
C ALA A 162 -24.69 7.62 -12.15
N TYR A 163 -25.07 6.45 -12.67
CA TYR A 163 -24.19 5.51 -13.34
C TYR A 163 -23.62 6.14 -14.61
N LEU A 164 -24.46 6.69 -15.49
CA LEU A 164 -24.02 7.39 -16.69
C LEU A 164 -23.12 8.60 -16.37
N ALA A 165 -23.47 9.36 -15.32
CA ALA A 165 -22.64 10.45 -14.82
C ALA A 165 -21.25 9.95 -14.38
N VAL A 166 -21.18 8.81 -13.67
CA VAL A 166 -19.91 8.22 -13.25
C VAL A 166 -19.12 7.68 -14.44
N ILE A 167 -19.77 6.97 -15.37
CA ILE A 167 -19.08 6.40 -16.52
C ILE A 167 -18.47 7.50 -17.40
N GLY A 168 -19.25 8.53 -17.70
CA GLY A 168 -18.81 9.64 -18.56
C GLY A 168 -17.70 10.51 -17.96
N ASN A 169 -17.59 10.60 -16.63
CA ASN A 169 -16.67 11.54 -15.97
C ASN A 169 -15.52 10.87 -15.20
N CYS A 170 -15.64 9.58 -14.85
CA CYS A 170 -14.69 8.91 -13.96
C CYS A 170 -13.97 7.73 -14.63
N SER A 171 -14.62 6.97 -15.51
CA SER A 171 -14.07 5.71 -16.05
C SER A 171 -12.79 5.91 -16.84
N MET A 172 -12.59 7.05 -17.49
CA MET A 172 -11.34 7.38 -18.20
C MET A 172 -10.07 7.17 -17.36
N CYS A 173 -10.16 7.45 -16.06
CA CYS A 173 -9.06 7.29 -15.11
C CYS A 173 -9.25 6.11 -14.14
N HIS A 174 -10.48 5.62 -13.99
CA HIS A 174 -10.88 4.57 -13.06
C HIS A 174 -11.31 3.27 -13.77
N ALA A 175 -10.83 3.04 -14.99
CA ALA A 175 -11.02 1.79 -15.73
C ALA A 175 -9.93 0.76 -15.41
N ARG A 176 -10.20 -0.53 -15.64
CA ARG A 176 -9.18 -1.59 -15.62
C ARG A 176 -8.05 -1.29 -16.60
N THR A 177 -8.40 -0.70 -17.73
CA THR A 177 -7.48 -0.13 -18.71
C THR A 177 -7.77 1.37 -18.86
N PRO A 178 -7.14 2.25 -18.05
CA PRO A 178 -7.36 3.68 -18.14
C PRO A 178 -6.98 4.22 -19.52
N ALA A 179 -7.74 5.21 -19.99
CA ALA A 179 -7.56 5.85 -21.29
C ALA A 179 -7.03 7.30 -21.16
N TRP A 180 -6.63 7.70 -19.96
CA TRP A 180 -6.03 9.02 -19.69
C TRP A 180 -4.51 8.96 -19.74
N GLU A 181 -3.90 9.89 -20.48
CA GLU A 181 -2.44 9.94 -20.63
C GLU A 181 -1.73 10.08 -19.28
N GLY A 182 -0.70 9.26 -19.07
CA GLY A 182 0.06 9.23 -17.82
C GLY A 182 -0.59 8.45 -16.68
N ILE A 183 -1.82 7.92 -16.86
CA ILE A 183 -2.47 7.02 -15.92
C ILE A 183 -2.46 5.61 -16.50
N TRP A 184 -1.59 4.75 -15.97
CA TRP A 184 -1.43 3.38 -16.44
C TRP A 184 -2.26 2.35 -15.66
N GLN A 185 -2.81 2.77 -14.52
CA GLN A 185 -3.67 1.94 -13.68
C GLN A 185 -4.66 2.80 -12.91
N ALA A 186 -5.86 2.26 -12.68
CA ALA A 186 -6.91 2.96 -11.95
C ALA A 186 -6.40 3.52 -10.62
N ALA A 187 -6.63 4.81 -10.39
CA ALA A 187 -6.17 5.48 -9.18
C ALA A 187 -6.73 4.78 -7.93
N LYS A 188 -5.85 4.46 -6.98
CA LYS A 188 -6.17 3.72 -5.74
C LYS A 188 -6.78 2.32 -5.94
N ALA A 189 -6.68 1.75 -7.15
CA ALA A 189 -7.34 0.51 -7.56
C ALA A 189 -8.88 0.57 -7.38
N VAL A 190 -9.46 1.74 -7.63
CA VAL A 190 -10.91 1.94 -7.68
C VAL A 190 -11.35 1.82 -9.13
N TYR A 191 -12.14 0.79 -9.42
CA TYR A 191 -12.72 0.54 -10.73
C TYR A 191 -14.14 1.07 -10.79
N LEU A 192 -14.50 1.74 -11.89
CA LEU A 192 -15.80 2.37 -12.12
C LEU A 192 -16.22 2.11 -13.57
N GLU A 193 -16.43 0.85 -13.95
CA GLU A 193 -16.79 0.46 -15.34
C GLU A 193 -18.13 -0.25 -15.43
N THR A 194 -18.56 -0.91 -14.37
CA THR A 194 -19.80 -1.69 -14.34
C THR A 194 -20.72 -1.17 -13.24
N GLU A 195 -22.01 -1.48 -13.31
CA GLU A 195 -22.97 -1.11 -12.25
C GLU A 195 -22.52 -1.60 -10.87
N ALA A 196 -22.03 -2.85 -10.81
CA ALA A 196 -21.52 -3.44 -9.58
C ALA A 196 -20.29 -2.68 -9.03
N ASP A 197 -19.42 -2.20 -9.92
CA ASP A 197 -18.24 -1.43 -9.54
C ASP A 197 -18.62 -0.03 -9.02
N VAL A 198 -19.60 0.63 -9.65
CA VAL A 198 -20.14 1.93 -9.20
C VAL A 198 -20.88 1.80 -7.87
N ALA A 199 -21.77 0.81 -7.76
CA ALA A 199 -22.54 0.54 -6.54
C ALA A 199 -21.64 0.25 -5.33
N ARG A 200 -20.57 -0.54 -5.53
CA ARG A 200 -19.61 -0.86 -4.46
C ARG A 200 -18.88 0.38 -3.93
N HIS A 201 -18.65 1.37 -4.78
CA HIS A 201 -17.95 2.61 -4.44
C HIS A 201 -18.89 3.80 -4.19
N ALA A 202 -20.21 3.58 -4.14
CA ALA A 202 -21.27 4.58 -4.00
C ALA A 202 -20.95 5.68 -2.95
N THR A 203 -20.54 5.28 -1.74
CA THR A 203 -20.19 6.23 -0.67
C THR A 203 -18.94 7.06 -1.00
N GLN A 204 -17.92 6.48 -1.62
CA GLN A 204 -16.72 7.23 -1.98
C GLN A 204 -16.99 8.19 -3.14
N ILE A 205 -17.78 7.75 -4.13
CA ILE A 205 -18.23 8.58 -5.26
C ILE A 205 -19.01 9.79 -4.72
N TYR A 206 -19.95 9.57 -3.79
CA TYR A 206 -20.68 10.65 -3.13
C TYR A 206 -19.77 11.66 -2.43
N LEU A 207 -18.81 11.18 -1.66
CA LEU A 207 -17.91 12.04 -0.89
C LEU A 207 -16.99 12.86 -1.79
N GLN A 208 -16.43 12.24 -2.84
CA GLN A 208 -15.41 12.86 -3.70
C GLN A 208 -15.99 13.67 -4.85
N ALA A 209 -17.02 13.17 -5.52
CA ALA A 209 -17.69 13.87 -6.61
C ALA A 209 -18.86 14.70 -6.08
N GLY A 210 -19.79 14.14 -5.30
CA GLY A 210 -20.95 14.90 -4.81
C GLY A 210 -20.58 16.05 -3.88
N LEU A 211 -20.05 15.72 -2.70
CA LEU A 211 -19.89 16.66 -1.59
C LEU A 211 -18.63 17.55 -1.70
N SER A 212 -17.45 16.95 -1.81
CA SER A 212 -16.19 17.72 -1.74
C SER A 212 -15.80 18.37 -3.06
N ARG A 213 -16.39 17.92 -4.18
CA ARG A 213 -16.00 18.30 -5.54
C ARG A 213 -14.50 18.06 -5.84
N ALA A 214 -13.86 17.16 -5.11
CA ALA A 214 -12.46 16.78 -5.33
C ALA A 214 -12.26 15.98 -6.62
N MET A 215 -13.34 15.38 -7.15
CA MET A 215 -13.35 14.66 -8.42
C MET A 215 -14.39 15.26 -9.40
N PRO A 216 -14.06 15.32 -10.70
CA PRO A 216 -12.73 15.11 -11.29
C PRO A 216 -11.69 16.12 -10.79
N PRO A 217 -10.38 15.81 -10.82
CA PRO A 217 -9.35 16.73 -10.36
C PRO A 217 -9.22 17.94 -11.30
N PRO A 218 -8.66 19.07 -10.85
CA PRO A 218 -8.63 20.33 -11.63
C PRO A 218 -7.92 20.25 -13.00
N ASN A 219 -7.07 19.24 -13.21
CA ASN A 219 -6.37 18.99 -14.47
C ASN A 219 -7.12 18.05 -15.43
N ALA A 220 -8.28 17.52 -15.04
CA ALA A 220 -9.15 16.73 -15.88
C ALA A 220 -10.28 17.59 -16.48
N PHE A 221 -11.07 17.01 -17.38
CA PHE A 221 -12.26 17.68 -17.90
C PHE A 221 -13.27 17.96 -16.77
N PRO A 222 -13.86 19.17 -16.74
CA PRO A 222 -14.81 19.53 -15.71
C PRO A 222 -16.07 18.68 -15.85
N MET A 223 -16.52 18.13 -14.72
CA MET A 223 -17.79 17.43 -14.63
C MET A 223 -18.94 18.43 -14.50
N PRO A 224 -20.00 18.33 -15.33
CA PRO A 224 -21.16 19.20 -15.25
C PRO A 224 -21.89 19.11 -13.89
N ASP A 225 -22.55 20.21 -13.49
CA ASP A 225 -23.25 20.27 -12.21
C ASP A 225 -24.47 19.34 -12.16
N GLU A 226 -25.14 19.12 -13.29
CA GLU A 226 -26.26 18.17 -13.41
C GLU A 226 -25.83 16.73 -13.12
N ALA A 227 -24.67 16.33 -13.64
CA ALA A 227 -24.10 15.00 -13.39
C ALA A 227 -23.75 14.83 -11.90
N ARG A 228 -23.29 15.91 -11.26
CA ARG A 228 -22.98 15.90 -9.82
C ARG A 228 -24.25 15.85 -8.96
N ALA A 229 -25.30 16.54 -9.39
CA ALA A 229 -26.61 16.50 -8.76
C ALA A 229 -27.22 15.10 -8.84
N ALA A 230 -27.11 14.41 -9.98
CA ALA A 230 -27.57 13.02 -10.14
C ALA A 230 -26.91 12.08 -9.13
N ILE A 231 -25.58 12.12 -9.00
CA ILE A 231 -24.83 11.33 -7.99
C ILE A 231 -25.31 11.62 -6.56
N THR A 232 -25.53 12.90 -6.25
CA THR A 232 -25.95 13.34 -4.91
C THR A 232 -27.37 12.88 -4.59
N ALA A 233 -28.30 13.05 -5.54
CA ALA A 233 -29.69 12.66 -5.41
C ALA A 233 -29.84 11.15 -5.24
N TRP A 234 -29.12 10.36 -6.05
CA TRP A 234 -29.09 8.90 -5.93
C TRP A 234 -28.69 8.44 -4.53
N ILE A 235 -27.59 8.97 -3.98
CA ILE A 235 -27.08 8.53 -2.68
C ILE A 235 -27.97 8.98 -1.53
N ARG A 236 -28.51 10.19 -1.59
CA ARG A 236 -29.50 10.68 -0.63
C ARG A 236 -30.76 9.84 -0.65
N GLY A 237 -31.25 9.48 -1.83
CA GLY A 237 -32.38 8.56 -2.03
C GLY A 237 -32.13 7.19 -1.39
N VAL A 238 -30.94 6.61 -1.56
CA VAL A 238 -30.56 5.35 -0.89
C VAL A 238 -30.54 5.49 0.64
N ARG A 239 -30.15 6.64 1.17
CA ARG A 239 -30.07 6.91 2.61
C ARG A 239 -31.40 7.33 3.24
N GLY A 240 -32.42 7.63 2.43
CA GLY A 240 -33.68 8.21 2.91
C GLY A 240 -33.52 9.66 3.40
N GLU A 241 -32.49 10.36 2.93
CA GLU A 241 -32.27 11.79 3.23
C GLU A 241 -33.00 12.61 2.16
N SER A 242 -34.02 13.39 2.55
CA SER A 242 -34.74 14.33 1.66
C SER A 242 -34.02 15.68 1.56
#